data_AF-A0A519QSY5-F1
#
_entry.id   AF-A0A519QSY5-F1
#
_cell.length_a   1.000
_cell.length_b   1.000
_cell.length_c   1.000
_cell.angle_alpha   90.00
_cell.angle_beta   90.00
_cell.angle_gamma   90.00
#
_symmetry.space_group_name_H-M   'P 1'
#
loop_
_entity.id
_entity.type
_entity.pdbx_description
1 polymer ?
#
loop_
_entity_poly.entity_id
_entity_poly.type
_entity_poly.pdbx_seq_one_letter_code
_entity_poly.pdbx_strand_id
1 'polypeptide(L)'
;MNDDYDPNAPLYLSTIETVELSPVEFASKISQLENGPMYMTDGKLIRFEKKFRTRKFPPILMSEEVFKGFKSANPERNSVKNNHFNLINDHNIRNVTSKVYGCDLVWKI
;
A
#
# COMPACT_ATOMS: atom_id res chain seq x y z
N MET A 1 12.83 -16.99 -1.91
CA MET A 1 14.26 -17.35 -1.95
C MET A 1 14.63 -17.49 -3.41
N ASN A 2 15.75 -16.88 -3.80
CA ASN A 2 16.37 -17.06 -5.11
C ASN A 2 16.67 -18.55 -5.35
N ASP A 3 16.63 -18.98 -6.61
CA ASP A 3 17.79 -19.51 -7.35
C ASP A 3 17.35 -20.33 -8.59
N ASP A 4 18.13 -20.12 -9.66
CA ASP A 4 18.59 -21.12 -10.63
C ASP A 4 17.59 -21.89 -11.51
N TYR A 5 17.51 -21.43 -12.76
CA TYR A 5 17.09 -22.24 -13.89
C TYR A 5 18.12 -23.34 -14.17
N ASP A 6 17.74 -24.60 -13.96
CA ASP A 6 18.53 -25.81 -14.27
C ASP A 6 18.06 -26.44 -15.59
N PRO A 7 18.92 -26.49 -16.63
CA PRO A 7 18.58 -27.11 -17.92
C PRO A 7 18.34 -28.64 -17.85
N ASN A 8 18.57 -29.28 -16.69
CA ASN A 8 18.28 -30.70 -16.45
C ASN A 8 16.94 -30.94 -15.74
N ALA A 9 16.16 -29.89 -15.45
CA ALA A 9 14.89 -30.05 -14.74
C ALA A 9 13.84 -30.81 -15.60
N PRO A 10 13.11 -31.79 -15.03
CA PRO A 10 12.16 -32.60 -15.78
C PRO A 10 10.94 -31.80 -16.27
N LEU A 11 10.45 -32.16 -17.46
CA LEU A 11 9.35 -31.53 -18.24
C LEU A 11 7.99 -31.38 -17.53
N TYR A 12 7.85 -31.88 -16.30
CA TYR A 12 6.59 -31.97 -15.55
C TYR A 12 6.68 -31.32 -14.16
N LEU A 13 7.57 -30.34 -13.96
CA LEU A 13 7.78 -29.67 -12.68
C LEU A 13 6.42 -29.23 -12.07
N SER A 14 5.95 -30.00 -11.10
CA SER A 14 4.64 -29.85 -10.46
C SER A 14 4.75 -29.02 -9.18
N THR A 15 5.62 -28.02 -9.19
CA THR A 15 5.83 -27.13 -8.05
C THR A 15 4.65 -26.21 -7.90
N ILE A 16 3.97 -26.30 -6.76
CA ILE A 16 2.95 -25.35 -6.37
C ILE A 16 3.65 -24.08 -5.92
N GLU A 17 3.46 -23.00 -6.67
CA GLU A 17 3.95 -21.68 -6.30
C GLU A 17 2.80 -20.73 -5.94
N THR A 18 3.09 -19.78 -5.06
CA THR A 18 2.20 -18.66 -4.79
C THR A 18 2.84 -17.41 -5.36
N VAL A 19 2.17 -16.82 -6.35
CA VAL A 19 2.59 -15.58 -7.01
C VAL A 19 1.67 -14.43 -6.64
N GLU A 20 2.24 -13.27 -6.32
CA GLU A 20 1.48 -12.04 -6.14
C GLU A 20 1.35 -11.31 -7.47
N LEU A 21 0.11 -11.09 -7.92
CA LEU A 21 -0.19 -10.41 -9.17
C LEU A 21 -0.91 -9.09 -8.90
N SER A 22 -0.61 -8.05 -9.67
CA SER A 22 -1.48 -6.88 -9.76
C SER A 22 -2.83 -7.25 -10.43
N PRO A 23 -3.87 -6.42 -10.28
CA PRO A 23 -5.15 -6.67 -10.94
C PRO A 23 -5.04 -6.82 -12.47
N VAL A 24 -4.16 -6.06 -13.10
CA VAL A 24 -3.97 -6.09 -14.56
C VAL A 24 -3.29 -7.39 -15.00
N GLU A 25 -2.22 -7.80 -14.28
CA GLU A 25 -1.52 -9.05 -14.55
C GLU A 25 -2.40 -10.28 -14.30
N PHE A 26 -3.26 -10.21 -13.29
CA PHE A 26 -4.25 -11.26 -13.03
C PHE A 26 -5.27 -11.36 -14.18
N ALA A 27 -5.84 -10.23 -14.59
CA ALA A 27 -6.82 -10.19 -15.68
C ALA A 27 -6.23 -10.69 -17.01
N SER A 28 -4.98 -10.33 -17.32
CA SER A 28 -4.32 -10.75 -18.56
C SER A 28 -4.03 -12.26 -18.63
N LYS A 29 -4.03 -12.97 -17.49
CA LYS A 29 -3.79 -14.42 -17.47
C LYS A 29 -5.06 -15.25 -17.68
N ILE A 30 -6.24 -14.63 -17.56
CA ILE A 30 -7.54 -15.28 -17.78
C ILE A 30 -7.84 -15.26 -19.28
N SER A 31 -8.24 -16.41 -19.81
CA SER A 31 -8.69 -16.54 -21.19
C SER A 31 -9.94 -17.40 -21.26
N GLN A 32 -10.78 -17.11 -22.25
CA GLN A 32 -11.99 -17.86 -22.55
C GLN A 32 -12.09 -17.96 -24.07
N LEU A 33 -12.14 -19.18 -24.59
CA LEU A 33 -12.55 -19.41 -25.97
C LEU A 33 -14.08 -19.33 -26.03
N GLU A 34 -14.63 -18.69 -27.05
CA GLU A 34 -16.06 -18.36 -27.24
C GLU A 34 -17.04 -19.19 -26.38
N ASN A 35 -17.71 -18.52 -25.42
CA ASN A 35 -18.71 -19.09 -24.50
C ASN A 35 -18.30 -20.38 -23.74
N GLY A 36 -17.02 -20.75 -23.76
CA GLY A 36 -16.47 -21.93 -23.12
C GLY A 36 -15.98 -21.71 -21.68
N PRO A 37 -15.33 -22.69 -21.06
CA PRO A 37 -14.76 -22.54 -19.72
C PRO A 37 -13.60 -21.55 -19.71
N MET A 38 -13.47 -20.80 -18.62
CA MET A 38 -12.30 -19.96 -18.37
C MET A 38 -11.09 -20.83 -18.03
N TYR A 39 -9.93 -20.46 -18.55
CA TYR A 39 -8.64 -21.07 -18.22
C TYR A 39 -7.58 -20.00 -17.94
N MET A 40 -6.55 -20.41 -17.20
CA MET A 40 -5.38 -19.59 -16.92
C MET A 40 -4.25 -20.00 -17.86
N THR A 41 -3.52 -19.02 -18.38
CA THR A 41 -2.45 -19.26 -19.37
C THR A 41 -1.22 -19.95 -18.76
N ASP A 42 -0.96 -19.74 -17.46
CA ASP A 42 0.26 -20.22 -16.78
C ASP A 42 0.02 -21.44 -15.87
N GLY A 43 -0.88 -22.34 -16.28
CA GLY A 43 -1.13 -23.60 -15.59
C GLY A 43 -2.40 -23.62 -14.74
N LYS A 44 -2.47 -24.60 -13.82
CA LYS A 44 -3.69 -24.90 -13.07
C LYS A 44 -3.81 -24.02 -11.83
N LEU A 45 -4.78 -23.11 -11.84
CA LEU A 45 -5.16 -22.32 -10.68
C LEU A 45 -5.73 -23.24 -9.57
N ILE A 46 -5.09 -23.23 -8.39
CA ILE A 46 -5.55 -23.98 -7.21
C ILE A 46 -6.43 -23.11 -6.32
N ARG A 47 -5.99 -21.87 -6.04
CA ARG A 47 -6.67 -20.90 -5.18
C ARG A 47 -6.18 -19.49 -5.50
N PHE A 48 -7.06 -18.50 -5.38
CA PHE A 48 -6.66 -17.09 -5.27
C PHE A 48 -7.26 -16.49 -3.99
N GLU A 49 -6.57 -15.54 -3.40
CA GLU A 49 -7.06 -14.78 -2.25
C GLU A 49 -6.77 -13.29 -2.48
N LYS A 50 -7.70 -12.44 -2.03
CA LYS A 50 -7.47 -11.00 -2.04
C LYS A 50 -6.61 -10.65 -0.83
N LYS A 51 -5.38 -10.19 -1.06
CA LYS A 51 -4.54 -9.63 0.01
C LYS A 51 -4.90 -8.18 0.26
N PHE A 52 -5.18 -7.86 1.52
CA PHE A 52 -5.27 -6.49 1.99
C PHE A 52 -3.88 -6.01 2.39
N ARG A 53 -3.49 -4.81 1.94
CA ARG A 53 -2.22 -4.19 2.32
C ARG A 53 -2.51 -2.93 3.11
N THR A 54 -2.02 -2.86 4.34
CA THR A 54 -2.02 -1.61 5.11
C THR A 54 -0.79 -0.81 4.71
N ARG A 55 -0.99 0.35 4.09
CA ARG A 55 0.11 1.29 3.83
C ARG A 55 0.16 2.31 4.97
N LYS A 56 1.30 2.36 5.67
CA LYS A 56 1.60 3.46 6.58
C LYS A 56 2.23 4.58 5.77
N PHE A 57 1.55 5.72 5.70
CA PHE A 57 2.12 6.93 5.12
C PHE A 57 2.81 7.73 6.23
N PRO A 58 3.92 8.41 5.94
CA PRO A 58 4.53 9.30 6.92
C PRO A 58 3.53 10.41 7.29
N PRO A 59 3.57 10.90 8.55
CA PRO A 59 2.67 11.97 8.99
C PRO A 59 2.86 13.22 8.14
N ILE A 60 1.77 13.95 7.91
CA ILE A 60 1.86 15.30 7.36
C ILE A 60 2.35 16.21 8.49
N LEU A 61 3.51 16.83 8.28
CA LEU A 61 4.16 17.71 9.25
C LEU A 61 3.90 19.18 8.93
N MET A 62 3.67 19.99 9.96
CA MET A 62 3.50 21.43 9.88
C MET A 62 4.34 22.14 10.94
N SER A 63 4.87 23.31 10.59
CA SER A 63 5.46 24.21 11.59
C SER A 63 4.37 24.78 12.51
N GLU A 64 4.78 25.28 13.66
CA GLU A 64 3.89 25.93 14.61
C GLU A 64 3.06 27.08 13.99
N GLU A 65 3.68 27.91 13.16
CA GLU A 65 3.01 29.05 12.51
C GLU A 65 1.93 28.58 11.53
N VAL A 66 2.26 27.59 10.68
CA VAL A 66 1.31 27.01 9.72
C VAL A 66 0.15 26.36 10.47
N PHE A 67 0.42 25.63 11.55
CA PHE A 67 -0.63 25.00 12.35
C PHE A 67 -1.54 26.02 13.03
N LYS A 68 -0.99 27.11 13.58
CA LYS A 68 -1.76 28.22 14.16
C LYS A 68 -2.65 28.89 13.11
N GLY A 69 -2.09 29.23 11.95
CA GLY A 69 -2.85 29.82 10.84
C GLY A 69 -3.98 28.89 10.37
N PHE A 70 -3.69 27.60 10.23
CA PHE A 70 -4.67 26.59 9.85
C PHE A 70 -5.85 26.51 10.84
N LYS A 71 -5.58 26.45 12.16
CA LYS A 71 -6.64 26.44 13.18
C LYS A 71 -7.49 27.70 13.14
N SER A 72 -6.85 28.86 13.03
CA SER A 72 -7.56 30.15 13.01
C SER A 72 -8.47 30.28 11.79
N ALA A 73 -8.03 29.78 10.63
CA ALA A 73 -8.81 29.84 9.40
C ALA A 73 -9.91 28.76 9.33
N ASN A 74 -9.79 27.67 10.09
CA ASN A 74 -10.68 26.51 9.99
C ASN A 74 -11.12 25.97 11.37
N PRO A 75 -11.71 26.80 12.25
CA PRO A 75 -12.04 26.40 13.62
C PRO A 75 -13.03 25.22 13.66
N GLU A 76 -13.93 25.13 12.68
CA GLU A 76 -14.99 24.13 12.65
C GLU A 76 -14.58 22.78 12.04
N ARG A 77 -13.36 22.68 11.49
CA ARG A 77 -12.91 21.45 10.81
C ARG A 77 -12.71 20.33 11.84
N ASN A 78 -13.19 19.13 11.53
CA ASN A 78 -13.09 17.97 12.42
C ASN A 78 -11.66 17.70 12.90
N SER A 79 -10.64 17.89 12.05
CA SER A 79 -9.24 17.72 12.44
C SER A 79 -8.77 18.69 13.53
N VAL A 80 -9.39 19.88 13.61
CA VAL A 80 -9.12 20.89 14.64
C VAL A 80 -9.94 20.57 15.90
N LYS A 81 -11.25 20.33 15.76
CA LYS A 81 -12.15 20.00 16.88
C LYS A 81 -11.75 18.74 17.64
N ASN A 82 -11.32 17.71 16.92
CA ASN A 82 -10.93 16.43 17.50
C ASN A 82 -9.43 16.35 17.78
N ASN A 83 -8.69 17.47 17.63
CA ASN A 83 -7.26 17.58 17.92
C ASN A 83 -6.40 16.47 17.28
N HIS A 84 -6.59 16.21 15.98
CA HIS A 84 -5.89 15.14 15.27
C HIS A 84 -4.38 15.41 15.04
N PHE A 85 -3.91 16.63 15.28
CA PHE A 85 -2.52 17.02 15.10
C PHE A 85 -1.79 17.04 16.45
N ASN A 86 -0.81 16.15 16.59
CA ASN A 86 -0.01 15.99 17.80
C ASN A 86 1.33 16.71 17.65
N LEU A 87 1.89 17.15 18.77
CA LEU A 87 3.25 17.68 18.82
C LEU A 87 4.25 16.54 18.54
N ILE A 88 5.19 16.76 17.64
CA ILE A 88 6.29 15.84 17.33
C ILE A 88 7.53 16.33 18.07
N ASN A 89 7.91 15.62 19.13
CA ASN A 89 9.03 16.03 20.00
C ASN A 89 10.40 15.69 19.38
N ASP A 90 10.52 14.56 18.69
CA ASP A 90 11.81 14.04 18.19
C ASP A 90 11.86 14.08 16.65
N HIS A 91 11.72 15.28 16.08
CA HIS A 91 11.84 15.44 14.63
C HIS A 91 13.30 15.64 14.19
N ASN A 92 13.76 14.88 13.20
CA ASN A 92 15.11 15.02 12.61
C ASN A 92 15.17 16.05 11.46
N ILE A 93 14.26 17.04 11.45
CA ILE A 93 14.19 18.06 10.41
C ILE A 93 15.29 19.11 10.65
N ARG A 94 16.17 19.31 9.66
CA ARG A 94 17.26 20.29 9.74
C ARG A 94 16.71 21.72 9.75
N ASN A 95 17.38 22.61 10.49
CA ASN A 95 17.10 24.04 10.56
C ASN A 95 15.67 24.40 11.04
N VAL A 96 14.99 23.50 11.75
CA VAL A 96 13.70 23.76 12.39
C VAL A 96 13.89 23.75 13.90
N THR A 97 13.71 24.90 14.53
CA THR A 97 13.80 25.06 16.00
C THR A 97 12.43 25.26 16.64
N SER A 98 11.41 25.56 15.83
CA SER A 98 10.02 25.70 16.26
C SER A 98 9.37 24.34 16.52
N LYS A 99 8.29 24.33 17.29
CA LYS A 99 7.45 23.14 17.45
C LYS A 99 6.94 22.65 16.09
N VAL A 100 6.94 21.33 15.92
CA VAL A 100 6.39 20.67 14.72
C VAL A 100 5.18 19.85 15.12
N TYR A 101 4.11 19.97 14.35
CA TYR A 101 2.87 19.23 14.55
C TYR A 101 2.67 18.23 13.42
N GLY A 102 2.24 17.03 13.76
CA GLY A 102 2.03 15.93 12.82
C GLY A 102 0.68 15.27 12.99
N CYS A 103 0.09 14.80 11.90
CA CYS A 103 -1.09 13.94 11.90
C CYS A 103 -0.80 12.69 11.08
N ASP A 104 -1.05 11.52 11.65
CA ASP A 104 -1.04 10.25 10.93
C ASP A 104 -2.40 10.03 10.27
N LEU A 105 -2.39 9.64 8.99
CA LEU A 105 -3.59 9.22 8.27
C LEU A 105 -3.43 7.77 7.85
N VAL A 106 -4.31 6.91 8.37
CA VAL A 106 -4.41 5.52 7.91
C VAL A 106 -5.54 5.46 6.88
N TRP A 107 -5.17 5.41 5.60
CA TRP A 107 -6.13 5.16 4.53
C TRP A 107 -6.41 3.66 4.46
N LYS A 108 -7.67 3.27 4.69
CA LYS A 108 -8.17 1.95 4.30
C LYS A 108 -8.53 2.03 2.82
N ILE A 109 -7.65 1.52 1.96
CA ILE A 109 -7.85 1.45 0.50
C ILE A 109 -8.49 0.10 0.16
#